data_AF-A0A1M6HQ26-F1
#
_entry.id   AF-A0A1M6HQ26-F1
#
_cell.length_a   1.000
_cell.length_b   1.000
_cell.length_c   1.000
_cell.angle_alpha   90.00
_cell.angle_beta   90.00
_cell.angle_gamma   90.00
#
_symmetry.space_group_name_H-M   'P 1'
#
loop_
_entity.id
_entity.type
_entity.pdbx_description
1 polymer ?
#
loop_
_entity_poly.entity_id
_entity_poly.type
_entity_poly.pdbx_seq_one_letter_code
_entity_poly.pdbx_strand_id
1 'polypeptide(L)'
;MTFHKTFAPPGTRWIMSRRDLPAARDLARYEWMDGDKARHAVLSKRNRQVLDALRQGPVYCASPVRLSDKVLILKRDYGLDIETIRIDGDEEGRFGVYRLVSAVRLVRDATKKAEAA
;
A
#
# COMPACT_ATOMS: atom_id res chain seq x y z
N MET A 1 16.58 -3.00 -19.61
CA MET A 1 15.74 -4.03 -18.96
C MET A 1 14.28 -3.64 -19.15
N THR A 2 13.63 -4.22 -20.15
CA THR A 2 12.20 -4.02 -20.40
C THR A 2 11.45 -5.04 -19.55
N PHE A 3 10.93 -4.62 -18.40
CA PHE A 3 10.04 -5.48 -17.64
C PHE A 3 8.75 -5.65 -18.45
N HIS A 4 8.48 -6.87 -18.89
CA HIS A 4 7.24 -7.16 -19.60
C HIS A 4 6.08 -7.05 -18.60
N LYS A 5 5.27 -5.99 -18.76
CA LYS A 5 4.08 -5.68 -17.96
C LYS A 5 3.05 -6.83 -17.91
N THR A 6 3.19 -7.81 -18.79
CA THR A 6 2.30 -8.94 -19.03
C THR A 6 2.14 -9.88 -17.82
N PHE A 7 3.09 -9.89 -16.87
CA PHE A 7 3.08 -10.83 -15.73
C PHE A 7 2.54 -10.23 -14.42
N ALA A 8 2.21 -8.94 -14.38
CA ALA A 8 1.63 -8.31 -13.20
C ALA A 8 0.10 -8.33 -13.27
N PRO A 9 -0.62 -8.47 -12.13
CA PRO A 9 -2.07 -8.34 -12.10
C PRO A 9 -2.54 -7.06 -12.80
N PRO A 10 -3.68 -7.08 -13.51
CA PRO A 10 -4.25 -5.89 -14.14
C PRO A 10 -4.41 -4.73 -13.14
N GLY A 11 -4.09 -3.52 -13.58
CA GLY A 11 -4.17 -2.33 -12.72
C GLY A 11 -3.02 -2.20 -11.71
N THR A 12 -2.00 -3.06 -11.76
CA THR A 12 -0.80 -2.92 -10.92
C THR A 12 -0.11 -1.59 -11.18
N ARG A 13 0.07 -0.79 -10.13
CA ARG A 13 0.81 0.48 -10.17
C ARG A 13 2.27 0.26 -9.87
N TRP A 14 3.13 0.82 -10.72
CA TRP A 14 4.57 0.68 -10.59
C TRP A 14 5.11 1.84 -9.76
N ILE A 15 5.62 1.54 -8.57
CA ILE A 15 6.22 2.52 -7.67
C ILE A 15 7.73 2.44 -7.81
N MET A 16 8.29 3.25 -8.71
CA MET A 16 9.72 3.29 -8.99
C MET A 16 10.46 4.32 -8.12
N SER A 17 9.72 5.31 -7.62
CA SER A 17 10.23 6.42 -6.83
C SER A 17 9.24 6.85 -5.76
N ARG A 18 9.72 7.65 -4.80
CA ARG A 18 8.87 8.25 -3.75
C ARG A 18 7.78 9.17 -4.29
N ARG A 19 7.94 9.70 -5.52
CA ARG A 19 7.00 10.61 -6.18
C ARG A 19 5.80 9.87 -6.78
N ASP A 20 5.93 8.58 -7.02
CA ASP A 20 4.85 7.76 -7.59
C ASP A 20 3.80 7.37 -6.54
N LEU A 21 4.10 7.58 -5.26
CA LEU A 21 3.18 7.37 -4.14
C LEU A 21 2.22 8.55 -3.96
N PRO A 22 1.01 8.31 -3.41
CA PRO A 22 0.09 9.38 -3.05
C PRO A 22 0.76 10.49 -2.24
N ALA A 23 0.44 11.75 -2.53
CA ALA A 23 1.14 12.89 -1.94
C ALA A 23 0.81 13.11 -0.45
N ALA A 24 -0.38 12.69 -0.01
CA ALA A 24 -0.87 12.96 1.33
C ALA A 24 -0.06 12.21 2.41
N ARG A 25 0.38 12.95 3.42
CA ARG A 25 1.27 12.44 4.49
C ARG A 25 0.78 12.76 5.89
N ASP A 26 -0.28 13.55 6.01
CA ASP A 26 -0.86 13.93 7.29
C ASP A 26 -1.45 12.71 7.99
N LEU A 27 -1.88 12.92 9.22
CA LEU A 27 -2.51 11.89 10.01
C LEU A 27 -3.87 11.48 9.41
N ALA A 28 -4.11 10.19 9.28
CA ALA A 28 -5.36 9.63 8.78
C ALA A 28 -5.77 8.40 9.58
N ARG A 29 -7.08 8.26 9.84
CA ARG A 29 -7.68 7.13 10.55
C ARG A 29 -8.27 6.15 9.55
N TYR A 30 -7.86 4.91 9.67
CA TYR A 30 -8.32 3.78 8.87
C TYR A 30 -9.07 2.79 9.73
N GLU A 31 -9.98 2.06 9.11
CA GLU A 31 -10.74 0.97 9.70
C GLU A 31 -10.80 -0.21 8.73
N TRP A 32 -10.73 -1.42 9.26
CA TRP A 32 -10.91 -2.66 8.51
C TRP A 32 -11.40 -3.77 9.43
N MET A 33 -11.88 -4.85 8.83
CA MET A 33 -12.27 -6.06 9.55
C MET A 33 -11.12 -7.06 9.55
N ASP A 34 -10.86 -7.64 10.72
CA ASP A 34 -9.97 -8.79 10.93
C ASP A 34 -10.84 -9.94 11.46
N GLY A 35 -11.31 -10.80 10.55
CA GLY A 35 -12.44 -11.68 10.83
C GLY A 35 -13.67 -10.88 11.26
N ASP A 36 -14.23 -11.21 12.43
CA ASP A 36 -15.38 -10.49 13.02
C ASP A 36 -14.99 -9.27 13.86
N LYS A 37 -13.69 -8.96 13.99
CA LYS A 37 -13.22 -7.86 14.83
C LYS A 37 -12.93 -6.62 13.99
N ALA A 38 -13.63 -5.54 14.28
CA ALA A 38 -13.30 -4.22 13.73
C ALA A 38 -11.97 -3.72 14.32
N ARG A 39 -11.01 -3.41 13.45
CA ARG A 39 -9.74 -2.80 13.80
C ARG A 39 -9.66 -1.40 13.24
N HIS A 40 -8.92 -0.54 13.92
CA HIS A 40 -8.62 0.79 13.44
C HIS A 40 -7.16 1.15 13.68
N ALA A 41 -6.62 2.00 12.81
CA ALA A 41 -5.28 2.54 12.97
C ALA A 41 -5.23 3.99 12.55
N VAL A 42 -4.35 4.72 13.22
CA VAL A 42 -3.96 6.07 12.83
C VAL A 42 -2.60 5.98 12.18
N LEU A 43 -2.53 6.30 10.89
CA LEU A 43 -1.29 6.28 10.12
C LEU A 43 -0.92 7.68 9.66
N SER A 44 0.38 7.88 9.44
CA SER A 44 0.92 9.11 8.87
C SER A 44 2.15 8.78 8.02
N LYS A 45 2.68 9.81 7.35
CA LYS A 45 3.93 9.74 6.58
C LYS A 45 3.89 8.58 5.58
N ARG A 46 4.95 7.77 5.52
CA ARG A 46 5.10 6.73 4.50
C ARG A 46 4.12 5.56 4.69
N ASN A 47 3.74 5.23 5.93
CA ASN A 47 2.78 4.15 6.20
C ASN A 47 1.40 4.51 5.60
N ARG A 48 0.97 5.76 5.77
CA ARG A 48 -0.24 6.29 5.11
C ARG A 48 -0.13 6.19 3.59
N GLN A 49 0.95 6.74 3.01
CA GLN A 49 1.12 6.76 1.56
C GLN A 49 1.09 5.36 0.94
N VAL A 50 1.72 4.38 1.60
CA VAL A 50 1.74 2.99 1.13
C VAL A 50 0.37 2.34 1.26
N LEU A 51 -0.34 2.55 2.37
CA LEU A 51 -1.71 2.04 2.52
C LEU A 51 -2.67 2.67 1.51
N ASP A 52 -2.59 3.98 1.28
CA ASP A 52 -3.42 4.66 0.29
C ASP A 52 -3.13 4.18 -1.14
N ALA A 53 -1.86 3.89 -1.46
CA ALA A 53 -1.51 3.30 -2.75
C ALA A 53 -2.10 1.89 -2.91
N LEU A 54 -1.95 1.06 -1.88
CA LEU A 54 -2.50 -0.30 -1.82
C LEU A 54 -4.03 -0.34 -1.90
N ARG A 55 -4.72 0.66 -1.34
CA ARG A 55 -6.18 0.82 -1.44
C ARG A 55 -6.64 1.19 -2.84
N GLN A 56 -5.78 1.82 -3.66
CA GLN A 56 -6.09 2.15 -5.06
C GLN A 56 -5.90 0.94 -5.99
N GLY A 57 -5.04 0.00 -5.60
CA GLY A 57 -4.79 -1.22 -6.38
C GLY A 57 -3.47 -1.90 -5.99
N PRO A 58 -3.13 -3.00 -6.67
CA PRO A 58 -1.86 -3.68 -6.46
C PRO A 58 -0.68 -2.76 -6.77
N VAL A 59 0.40 -2.85 -5.99
CA VAL A 59 1.60 -2.05 -6.18
C VAL A 59 2.81 -2.93 -6.40
N TYR A 60 3.48 -2.73 -7.53
CA TYR A 60 4.80 -3.27 -7.80
C TYR A 60 5.86 -2.31 -7.29
N CYS A 61 6.93 -2.84 -6.69
CA CYS A 61 8.06 -2.03 -6.28
C CYS A 61 9.38 -2.69 -6.64
N ALA A 62 10.26 -1.91 -7.26
CA ALA A 62 11.68 -2.18 -7.23
C ALA A 62 12.28 -1.69 -5.90
N SER A 63 13.20 -2.43 -5.29
CA SER A 63 13.82 -2.20 -3.98
C SER A 63 14.20 -0.74 -3.54
N PRO A 64 14.49 0.28 -4.39
CA PRO A 64 14.88 1.63 -3.92
C PRO A 64 13.91 2.40 -3.00
N VAL A 65 12.61 2.09 -2.97
CA VAL A 65 11.64 2.87 -2.16
C VAL A 65 11.34 2.22 -0.79
N ARG A 66 11.91 1.03 -0.50
CA ARG A 66 11.69 0.26 0.75
C ARG A 66 10.21 0.10 1.11
N LEU A 67 9.37 -0.15 0.10
CA LEU A 67 7.94 -0.43 0.30
C LEU A 67 7.75 -1.71 1.12
N SER A 68 8.62 -2.71 0.94
CA SER A 68 8.60 -3.98 1.65
C SER A 68 8.66 -3.80 3.17
N ASP A 69 9.50 -2.90 3.69
CA ASP A 69 9.54 -2.59 5.13
C ASP A 69 8.20 -2.03 5.63
N LYS A 70 7.58 -1.17 4.82
CA LYS A 70 6.30 -0.54 5.18
C LYS A 70 5.16 -1.54 5.10
N VAL A 71 5.15 -2.39 4.09
CA VAL A 71 4.21 -3.51 3.97
C VAL A 71 4.38 -4.48 5.14
N LEU A 72 5.60 -4.81 5.54
CA LEU A 72 5.86 -5.67 6.69
C LEU A 72 5.31 -5.06 7.99
N ILE A 73 5.50 -3.76 8.20
CA ILE A 73 4.90 -3.03 9.33
C ILE A 73 3.37 -3.11 9.26
N LEU A 74 2.76 -2.85 8.09
CA LEU A 74 1.31 -2.94 7.91
C LEU A 74 0.76 -4.34 8.21
N LYS A 75 1.47 -5.39 7.79
CA LYS A 75 1.13 -6.78 8.09
C LYS A 75 1.27 -7.10 9.58
N ARG A 76 2.47 -6.89 10.13
CA ARG A 76 2.84 -7.37 11.47
C ARG A 76 2.24 -6.53 12.59
N ASP A 77 2.34 -5.21 12.47
CA ASP A 77 2.01 -4.30 13.58
C ASP A 77 0.53 -3.90 13.55
N TYR A 78 -0.07 -3.87 12.36
CA TYR A 78 -1.48 -3.53 12.19
C TYR A 78 -2.36 -4.76 11.89
N GLY A 79 -1.80 -5.87 11.42
CA GLY A 79 -2.61 -7.06 11.07
C GLY A 79 -3.39 -6.88 9.78
N LEU A 80 -2.87 -6.09 8.83
CA LEU A 80 -3.47 -5.97 7.50
C LEU A 80 -3.08 -7.18 6.66
N ASP A 81 -4.08 -7.79 6.04
CA ASP A 81 -3.86 -8.86 5.08
C ASP A 81 -3.47 -8.27 3.73
N ILE A 82 -2.21 -8.53 3.37
CA ILE A 82 -1.60 -8.04 2.14
C ILE A 82 -0.93 -9.24 1.47
N GLU A 83 -1.40 -9.61 0.30
CA GLU A 83 -0.80 -10.66 -0.50
C GLU A 83 0.49 -10.15 -1.15
N THR A 84 1.51 -11.02 -1.24
CA THR A 84 2.70 -10.77 -2.04
C THR A 84 2.70 -11.72 -3.22
N ILE A 85 2.42 -11.19 -4.41
CA ILE A 85 2.43 -11.94 -5.66
C ILE A 85 3.83 -11.82 -6.26
N ARG A 86 4.51 -12.95 -6.45
CA ARG A 86 5.80 -13.00 -7.15
C ARG A 86 5.56 -12.83 -8.65
N ILE A 87 6.45 -12.10 -9.30
CA ILE A 87 6.46 -12.00 -10.77
C ILE A 87 7.47 -13.01 -11.29
N ASP A 88 7.04 -13.85 -12.24
CA ASP A 88 7.91 -14.80 -12.94
C ASP A 88 9.08 -14.08 -13.63
N GLY A 89 10.28 -14.65 -13.48
CA GLY A 89 11.53 -14.10 -14.02
C GLY A 89 12.33 -13.22 -13.06
N ASP A 90 11.85 -12.99 -11.82
CA ASP A 90 12.65 -12.43 -10.74
C ASP A 90 13.20 -13.54 -9.83
N GLU A 91 14.25 -14.22 -10.30
CA GLU A 91 14.86 -15.37 -9.59
C GLU A 91 15.43 -15.01 -8.21
N GLU A 92 15.73 -13.72 -7.98
CA GLU A 92 16.25 -13.24 -6.69
C GLU A 92 15.15 -12.89 -5.67
N GLY A 93 13.86 -12.94 -6.04
CA GLY A 93 12.74 -12.58 -5.16
C GLY A 93 12.84 -11.15 -4.60
N ARG A 94 13.56 -10.26 -5.29
CA ARG A 94 13.80 -8.87 -4.93
C ARG A 94 12.59 -7.99 -5.21
N PHE A 95 11.71 -8.44 -6.10
CA PHE A 95 10.55 -7.71 -6.57
C PHE A 95 9.25 -8.50 -6.37
N GLY A 96 8.25 -7.83 -5.81
CA GLY A 96 6.93 -8.41 -5.60
C GLY A 96 5.84 -7.38 -5.86
N VAL A 97 4.67 -7.87 -6.28
CA VAL A 97 3.44 -7.07 -6.30
C VAL A 97 2.75 -7.27 -4.97
N TYR A 98 2.51 -6.18 -4.25
CA TYR A 98 1.71 -6.20 -3.03
C TYR A 98 0.28 -5.86 -3.34
N ARG A 99 -0.65 -6.69 -2.87
CA ARG A 99 -2.09 -6.48 -3.04
C ARG A 99 -2.76 -6.48 -1.68
N LEU A 100 -3.53 -5.45 -1.39
CA LEU A 100 -4.34 -5.41 -0.18
C LEU A 100 -5.56 -6.32 -0.33
N VAL A 101 -5.72 -7.26 0.61
CA VAL A 101 -6.86 -8.17 0.69
C VAL A 101 -7.87 -7.65 1.72
N SER A 102 -7.39 -7.10 2.84
CA SER A 102 -8.27 -6.47 3.82
C SER A 102 -9.08 -5.33 3.20
N ALA A 103 -10.39 -5.31 3.48
CA ALA A 103 -11.27 -4.21 3.08
C ALA A 103 -11.04 -2.98 3.97
N VAL A 104 -10.04 -2.17 3.64
CA VAL A 104 -9.67 -0.99 4.43
C VAL A 104 -10.38 0.27 3.95
N ARG A 105 -11.04 0.95 4.89
CA ARG A 105 -11.74 2.22 4.68
C ARG A 105 -11.02 3.36 5.39
N LEU A 106 -10.96 4.52 4.74
CA LEU A 106 -10.52 5.77 5.35
C LEU A 106 -11.71 6.40 6.06
N VAL A 107 -11.60 6.57 7.37
CA VAL A 107 -12.69 7.08 8.23
C VAL A 107 -12.53 8.58 8.46
N ARG A 108 -11.30 9.05 8.68
CA ARG A 108 -11.02 10.46 8.92
C ARG A 108 -9.69 10.86 8.32
N ASP A 109 -9.71 11.95 7.59
CA ASP A 109 -8.55 12.48 6.90
C ASP A 109 -8.24 13.88 7.43
N ALA A 110 -7.05 14.08 8.02
CA ALA A 110 -6.67 15.39 8.53
C ALA A 110 -6.44 16.42 7.41
N THR A 111 -6.30 15.97 6.16
CA THR A 111 -6.13 16.85 5.00
C THR A 111 -7.47 17.53 4.62
N LYS A 112 -8.62 17.01 5.09
CA LYS A 112 -9.93 17.72 5.01
C LYS A 112 -10.07 18.73 6.15
N LYS A 113 -9.34 19.84 6.05
CA LYS A 113 -9.65 21.07 6.79
C LYS A 113 -9.31 22.29 5.93
N ALA A 114 -10.06 22.48 4.83
CA ALA A 114 -10.30 23.78 4.16
C ALA A 114 -11.03 23.56 2.82
N GLU A 115 -12.33 23.24 2.85
CA GLU A 115 -13.27 23.66 1.78
C GLU A 115 -14.70 23.41 2.28
N ALA A 116 -15.23 24.40 3.00
CA ALA A 116 -16.65 24.63 3.30
C ALA A 116 -16.67 25.75 4.35
N ALA A 117 -16.38 26.97 3.92
CA ALA A 117 -16.70 28.21 4.61
C ALA A 117 -17.23 29.19 3.55
#